data_AF-X1PVP3-F1
#
_entry.id   AF-X1PVP3-F1
#
_cell.length_a   1.000
_cell.length_b   1.000
_cell.length_c   1.000
_cell.angle_alpha   90.00
_cell.angle_beta   90.00
_cell.angle_gamma   90.00
#
_symmetry.space_group_name_H-M   'P 1'
#
loop_
_entity.id
_entity.type
_entity.pdbx_description
1 polymer ?
#
loop_
_entity_poly.entity_id
_entity_poly.type
_entity_poly.pdbx_seq_one_letter_code
_entity_poly.pdbx_strand_id
1 'polypeptide(L)'
;MYITITFDGSVIGGDDTNDYGSFESTFIVPPEVKSGPYEIKVEDEDGNSAEVEFDITAHLILSSGATADSPGYVGMTLTVNGTNFKAIWPIAITYTITATS
;
A
#
# COMPACT_ATOMS: atom_id res chain seq x y z
N MET A 1 -22.10 -18.13 -8.65
CA MET A 1 -22.74 -16.80 -8.67
C MET A 1 -21.64 -15.83 -9.01
N TYR A 2 -21.87 -14.93 -9.97
CA TYR A 2 -20.82 -14.01 -10.38
C TYR A 2 -20.78 -12.80 -9.43
N ILE A 3 -19.56 -12.36 -9.11
CA ILE A 3 -19.33 -11.14 -8.35
C ILE A 3 -18.54 -10.13 -9.16
N THR A 4 -18.81 -8.85 -8.93
CA THR A 4 -18.02 -7.72 -9.44
C THR A 4 -17.25 -7.10 -8.28
N ILE A 5 -15.96 -6.87 -8.49
CA ILE A 5 -15.06 -6.23 -7.52
C ILE A 5 -14.74 -4.83 -8.04
N THR A 6 -14.96 -3.83 -7.19
CA THR A 6 -14.67 -2.43 -7.48
C THR A 6 -13.72 -1.86 -6.43
N PHE A 7 -12.83 -0.98 -6.90
CA PHE A 7 -11.90 -0.19 -6.10
C PHE A 7 -12.19 1.29 -6.35
N ASP A 8 -12.64 2.01 -5.31
CA ASP A 8 -13.07 3.41 -5.39
C ASP A 8 -14.09 3.67 -6.51
N GLY A 9 -15.07 2.75 -6.63
CA GLY A 9 -16.09 2.77 -7.68
C GLY A 9 -15.61 2.34 -9.08
N SER A 10 -14.32 2.07 -9.28
CA SER A 10 -13.80 1.55 -10.54
C SER A 10 -13.76 0.03 -10.55
N VAL A 11 -14.33 -0.62 -11.57
CA VAL A 11 -14.29 -2.08 -11.72
C VAL A 11 -12.85 -2.54 -11.94
N ILE A 12 -12.38 -3.42 -11.06
CA ILE A 12 -11.03 -4.02 -11.12
C ILE A 12 -11.05 -5.50 -11.46
N GLY A 13 -12.22 -6.14 -11.43
CA GLY A 13 -12.38 -7.53 -11.82
C GLY A 13 -13.72 -8.12 -11.36
N GLY A 14 -13.78 -9.44 -11.42
CA GLY A 14 -14.91 -10.23 -10.98
C GLY A 14 -14.56 -11.72 -11.08
N ASP A 15 -15.30 -12.55 -10.35
CA ASP A 15 -15.07 -14.00 -10.30
C ASP A 15 -16.36 -14.75 -9.96
N ASP A 16 -16.35 -16.06 -10.14
CA ASP A 16 -17.43 -16.93 -9.69
C ASP A 16 -17.20 -17.38 -8.25
N THR A 17 -18.23 -17.26 -7.43
CA THR A 17 -18.24 -17.90 -6.11
C THR A 17 -18.39 -19.42 -6.25
N ASN A 18 -17.80 -20.16 -5.31
CA ASN A 18 -18.06 -21.60 -5.17
C ASN A 18 -19.47 -21.89 -4.61
N ASP A 19 -19.80 -23.18 -4.46
CA ASP A 19 -21.09 -23.66 -3.95
C ASP A 19 -21.42 -23.20 -2.51
N TYR A 20 -20.45 -22.64 -1.78
CA TYR A 20 -20.60 -22.08 -0.44
C TYR A 20 -20.58 -20.54 -0.43
N GLY A 21 -20.55 -19.89 -1.59
CA GLY A 21 -20.47 -18.43 -1.70
C GLY A 21 -19.09 -17.85 -1.43
N SER A 22 -18.04 -18.67 -1.38
CA SER A 22 -16.66 -18.21 -1.15
C SER A 22 -15.93 -17.97 -2.48
N PHE A 23 -15.02 -16.99 -2.50
CA PHE A 23 -14.17 -16.65 -3.63
C PHE A 23 -12.81 -16.12 -3.11
N GLU A 24 -11.79 -16.15 -3.96
CA GLU A 24 -10.48 -15.55 -3.68
C GLU A 24 -10.03 -14.84 -4.96
N SER A 25 -9.67 -13.56 -4.85
CA SER A 25 -9.29 -12.74 -6.00
C SER A 25 -8.10 -11.85 -5.66
N THR A 26 -7.32 -11.52 -6.68
CA THR A 26 -6.15 -10.65 -6.58
C THR A 26 -6.27 -9.55 -7.61
N PHE A 27 -5.87 -8.33 -7.23
CA PHE A 27 -5.85 -7.19 -8.14
C PHE A 27 -4.57 -6.38 -7.92
N ILE A 28 -4.18 -5.65 -8.95
CA ILE A 28 -3.05 -4.73 -8.90
C ILE A 28 -3.62 -3.34 -8.67
N VAL A 29 -3.20 -2.69 -7.59
CA VAL A 29 -3.50 -1.27 -7.35
C VAL A 29 -2.88 -0.44 -8.48
N PRO A 30 -3.65 0.41 -9.19
CA PRO A 30 -3.10 1.23 -10.26
C PRO A 30 -1.99 2.18 -9.77
N PRO A 31 -0.90 2.35 -10.53
CA PRO A 31 0.29 3.09 -10.08
C PRO A 31 0.07 4.59 -9.87
N GLU A 32 -0.96 5.17 -10.49
CA GLU A 32 -1.35 6.58 -10.35
C GLU A 32 -2.14 6.88 -9.07
N VAL A 33 -2.56 5.85 -8.32
CA VAL A 33 -3.33 6.01 -7.10
C VAL A 33 -2.45 6.61 -6.00
N LYS A 34 -2.96 7.66 -5.34
CA LYS A 34 -2.23 8.39 -4.30
C LYS A 34 -2.40 7.73 -2.95
N SER A 35 -1.62 8.15 -1.96
CA SER A 35 -1.88 7.75 -0.57
C SER A 35 -3.24 8.28 -0.11
N GLY A 36 -4.03 7.43 0.53
CA GLY A 36 -5.33 7.77 1.07
C GLY A 36 -6.18 6.53 1.37
N PRO A 37 -7.36 6.74 1.98
CA PRO A 37 -8.36 5.70 2.13
C PRO A 37 -9.04 5.44 0.79
N TYR A 38 -9.30 4.17 0.49
CA TYR A 38 -10.04 3.71 -0.66
C TYR A 38 -11.06 2.66 -0.24
N GLU A 39 -12.16 2.57 -0.96
CA GLU A 39 -13.16 1.53 -0.74
C GLU A 39 -12.92 0.36 -1.70
N ILE A 40 -12.93 -0.86 -1.16
CA ILE A 40 -13.08 -2.08 -1.96
C ILE A 40 -14.50 -2.58 -1.73
N LYS A 41 -15.26 -2.71 -2.81
CA LYS A 41 -16.63 -3.23 -2.78
C LYS A 41 -16.74 -4.46 -3.66
N VAL A 42 -17.43 -5.47 -3.15
CA VAL A 42 -17.83 -6.67 -3.89
C VAL A 42 -19.35 -6.70 -3.96
N GLU A 43 -19.90 -6.92 -5.15
CA GLU A 43 -21.35 -6.99 -5.39
C GLU A 43 -21.68 -8.19 -6.29
N ASP A 44 -22.69 -8.98 -5.91
CA ASP A 44 -23.20 -10.08 -6.75
C ASP A 44 -24.34 -9.65 -7.69
N GLU A 45 -24.77 -10.54 -8.59
CA GLU A 45 -25.84 -10.27 -9.56
C GLU A 45 -27.23 -10.05 -8.93
N ASP A 46 -27.42 -10.50 -7.69
CA ASP A 46 -28.66 -10.32 -6.92
C ASP A 46 -28.66 -8.98 -6.15
N GLY A 47 -27.55 -8.23 -6.20
CA GLY A 47 -27.37 -6.93 -5.56
C GLY A 47 -26.94 -7.00 -4.09
N ASN A 48 -26.50 -8.16 -3.60
CA ASN A 48 -25.87 -8.24 -2.29
C ASN A 48 -24.45 -7.69 -2.39
N SER A 49 -24.07 -6.84 -1.43
CA SER A 49 -22.74 -6.23 -1.43
C SER A 49 -22.06 -6.26 -0.06
N ALA A 50 -20.74 -6.25 -0.09
CA ALA A 50 -19.87 -6.05 1.06
C ALA A 50 -18.76 -5.06 0.72
N GLU A 51 -18.39 -4.24 1.70
CA GLU A 51 -17.45 -3.13 1.55
C GLU A 51 -16.37 -3.19 2.64
N VAL A 52 -15.15 -2.78 2.29
CA VAL A 52 -14.03 -2.67 3.23
C VAL A 52 -13.15 -1.47 2.86
N GLU A 53 -12.65 -0.77 3.88
CA GLU A 53 -11.67 0.29 3.70
C GLU A 53 -10.26 -0.28 3.50
N PHE A 54 -9.54 0.28 2.53
CA PHE A 54 -8.18 -0.05 2.17
C PHE A 54 -7.31 1.21 2.11
N ASP A 55 -6.39 1.36 3.07
CA ASP A 55 -5.49 2.50 3.13
C ASP A 55 -4.22 2.29 2.32
N ILE A 56 -4.02 3.13 1.30
CA ILE A 56 -2.74 3.23 0.60
C ILE A 56 -1.84 4.21 1.35
N THR A 57 -0.69 3.73 1.79
CA THR A 57 0.28 4.52 2.56
C THR A 57 1.52 4.88 1.74
N ALA A 58 2.27 5.85 2.24
CA ALA A 58 3.56 6.22 1.67
C ALA A 58 4.56 5.08 1.86
N HIS A 59 5.34 4.79 0.82
CA HIS A 59 6.44 3.83 0.89
C HIS A 59 7.78 4.57 0.81
N LEU A 60 8.72 4.23 1.69
CA LEU A 60 10.04 4.86 1.75
C LEU A 60 11.12 3.79 1.91
N ILE A 61 12.18 3.91 1.13
CA ILE A 61 13.39 3.11 1.21
C ILE A 61 14.58 4.05 1.40
N LEU A 62 15.33 3.81 2.47
CA LEU A 62 16.63 4.46 2.66
C LEU A 62 17.70 3.61 1.97
N SER A 63 18.17 4.05 0.80
CA SER A 63 19.33 3.44 0.17
C SER A 63 20.59 4.06 0.79
N SER A 64 21.32 3.24 1.56
CA SER A 64 22.66 3.58 2.03
C SER A 64 23.59 2.39 1.84
N GLY A 65 24.88 2.66 1.64
CA GLY A 65 25.91 1.62 1.74
C GLY A 65 26.27 1.27 3.18
N ALA A 66 25.66 1.93 4.17
CA ALA A 66 25.98 1.70 5.57
C ALA A 66 25.23 0.49 6.11
N THR A 67 25.99 -0.41 6.72
CA THR A 67 25.50 -1.59 7.42
C THR A 67 26.07 -1.62 8.84
N ALA A 68 25.67 -2.59 9.66
CA ALA A 68 26.29 -2.80 10.96
C ALA A 68 27.80 -3.09 10.83
N ASP A 69 28.20 -3.81 9.77
CA ASP A 69 29.61 -4.19 9.51
C ASP A 69 30.40 -3.12 8.76
N SER A 70 29.71 -2.17 8.11
CA SER A 70 30.32 -1.04 7.42
C SER A 70 29.55 0.24 7.78
N PRO A 71 29.81 0.84 8.95
CA PRO A 71 29.05 1.99 9.41
C PRO A 71 29.32 3.23 8.55
N GLY A 72 28.33 4.12 8.49
CA GLY A 72 28.45 5.40 7.80
C GLY A 72 29.41 6.37 8.49
N TYR A 73 29.83 7.42 7.77
CA TYR A 73 30.73 8.46 8.27
C TYR A 73 30.14 9.86 8.11
N VAL A 74 30.68 10.83 8.85
CA VAL A 74 30.25 12.24 8.78
C VAL A 74 30.48 12.79 7.38
N GLY A 75 29.44 13.37 6.78
CA GLY A 75 29.47 13.87 5.40
C GLY A 75 29.10 12.83 4.34
N MET A 76 28.83 11.57 4.73
CA MET A 76 28.29 10.57 3.81
C MET A 76 26.88 10.97 3.34
N THR A 77 26.64 10.85 2.03
CA THR A 77 25.31 11.10 1.45
C THR A 77 24.41 9.89 1.65
N LEU A 78 23.17 10.16 2.07
CA LEU A 78 22.10 9.18 2.15
C LEU A 78 21.00 9.55 1.15
N THR A 79 20.56 8.59 0.34
CA THR A 79 19.48 8.81 -0.61
C THR A 79 18.21 8.15 -0.09
N VAL A 80 17.17 8.97 0.07
CA VAL A 80 15.82 8.51 0.38
C VAL A 80 15.04 8.42 -0.92
N ASN A 81 14.54 7.23 -1.22
CA ASN A 81 13.62 6.98 -2.34
C ASN A 81 12.25 6.59 -1.78
N GLY A 82 11.18 6.87 -2.51
CA GLY A 82 9.86 6.45 -2.07
C GLY A 82 8.77 6.81 -3.07
N THR A 83 7.57 6.31 -2.78
CA THR A 83 6.36 6.53 -3.57
C THR A 83 5.20 6.91 -2.64
N ASN A 84 4.11 7.41 -3.23
CA ASN A 84 2.88 7.75 -2.49
C ASN A 84 3.06 8.79 -1.38
N PHE A 85 4.02 9.71 -1.52
CA PHE A 85 4.07 10.88 -0.64
C PHE A 85 2.90 11.80 -0.95
N LYS A 86 2.15 12.14 0.08
CA LYS A 86 1.11 13.16 -0.04
C LYS A 86 1.76 14.49 -0.37
N ALA A 87 1.26 15.16 -1.42
CA ALA A 87 1.75 16.49 -1.79
C ALA A 87 1.67 17.43 -0.58
N ILE A 88 2.66 18.32 -0.45
CA ILE A 88 2.77 19.35 0.61
C ILE A 88 2.75 18.83 2.06
N TRP A 89 2.85 17.51 2.27
CA TRP A 89 2.98 16.94 3.61
C TRP A 89 4.44 16.89 4.06
N PRO A 90 4.75 17.28 5.31
CA PRO A 90 6.11 17.24 5.82
C PRO A 90 6.60 15.80 5.96
N ILE A 91 7.81 15.53 5.50
CA ILE A 91 8.52 14.28 5.77
C ILE A 91 9.40 14.52 7.00
N ALA A 92 9.17 13.75 8.06
CA ALA A 92 10.00 13.77 9.25
C ALA A 92 11.03 12.64 9.18
N ILE A 93 12.31 12.98 9.29
CA ILE A 93 13.41 12.01 9.42
C ILE A 93 13.89 12.07 10.86
N THR A 94 13.80 10.95 11.57
CA THR A 94 14.28 10.79 12.94
C THR A 94 15.37 9.72 12.97
N TYR A 95 16.25 9.78 13.97
CA TYR A 95 17.24 8.75 14.23
C TYR A 95 17.22 8.42 15.72
N THR A 96 17.42 7.15 16.04
CA THR A 96 17.64 6.69 17.41
C THR A 96 19.12 6.38 17.58
N ILE A 97 19.66 6.74 18.74
CA ILE A 97 21.01 6.37 19.12
C ILE A 97 20.86 5.21 20.10
N THR A 98 21.31 4.01 19.72
CA THR A 98 21.49 2.94 20.68
C THR A 98 22.84 3.19 21.35
N ALA A 99 22.83 3.81 22.52
CA ALA A 99 24.06 4.00 23.31
C ALA A 99 24.69 2.64 23.56
N THR A 100 25.90 2.42 23.04
CA THR A 100 26.69 1.24 23.36
C THR A 100 27.51 1.58 24.59
N SER A 101 27.26 0.85 25.68
CA SER A 101 28.00 0.92 26.95
C SER A 101 29.44 0.44 26.82
#